data_AF-A0A699Z9Z1-F1
#
_entry.id   AF-A0A699Z9Z1-F1
#
_cell.length_a   1.000
_cell.length_b   1.000
_cell.length_c   1.000
_cell.angle_alpha   90.00
_cell.angle_beta   90.00
_cell.angle_gamma   90.00
#
_symmetry.space_group_name_H-M   'P 1'
#
loop_
_entity.id
_entity.type
_entity.pdbx_description
1 polymer ?
#
loop_
_entity_poly.entity_id
_entity_poly.type
_entity_poly.pdbx_seq_one_letter_code
_entity_poly.pdbx_strand_id
1 'polypeptide(L)'
;MQTAIAGCVGSDTLGSYFNAQLKQAGVQVLVDPDNTSHTGTVMVLTTPDAQRSFLSFFDSGKLYMTQSIANAKWEHGVSAM
;
A
#
# COMPACT_ATOMS: atom_id res chain seq x y z
N MET A 1 18.76 7.64 1.14
CA MET A 1 17.82 7.58 0.00
C MET A 1 16.43 7.74 0.58
N GLN A 2 15.62 8.67 0.06
CA GLN A 2 14.26 8.86 0.52
C GLN A 2 13.33 7.99 -0.34
N THR A 3 12.58 7.09 0.31
CA THR A 3 11.71 6.12 -0.37
C THR A 3 10.29 6.34 0.07
N ALA A 4 9.36 6.35 -0.89
CA ALA A 4 7.95 6.38 -0.61
C ALA A 4 7.18 5.43 -1.50
N ILE A 5 5.97 5.11 -1.07
CA ILE A 5 5.03 4.28 -1.80
C ILE A 5 3.66 4.97 -1.85
N ALA A 6 3.01 4.81 -2.99
CA ALA A 6 1.60 5.09 -3.15
C ALA A 6 0.88 3.77 -3.41
N GLY A 7 0.00 3.40 -2.48
CA GLY A 7 -0.79 2.18 -2.55
C GLY A 7 -2.17 2.42 -1.95
N CYS A 8 -3.15 1.61 -2.38
CA CYS A 8 -4.50 1.67 -1.83
C CYS A 8 -4.56 0.79 -0.59
N VAL A 9 -4.77 1.39 0.58
CA VAL A 9 -5.19 0.67 1.78
C VAL A 9 -6.55 1.18 2.22
N GLY A 10 -7.35 0.31 2.83
CA GLY A 10 -8.60 0.71 3.45
C GLY A 10 -8.35 1.35 4.81
N SER A 11 -9.33 2.12 5.30
CA SER A 11 -9.37 2.62 6.68
C SER A 11 -9.75 1.51 7.67
N ASP A 12 -8.99 0.43 7.66
CA ASP A 12 -9.18 -0.75 8.50
C ASP A 12 -7.90 -1.13 9.27
N THR A 13 -8.00 -2.14 10.12
CA THR A 13 -6.89 -2.60 10.97
C THR A 13 -5.71 -3.09 10.13
N LEU A 14 -5.97 -3.72 8.98
CA LEU A 14 -4.91 -4.24 8.11
C LEU A 14 -4.15 -3.10 7.43
N GLY A 15 -4.85 -2.06 6.98
CA GLY A 15 -4.26 -0.87 6.39
C GLY A 15 -3.42 -0.10 7.41
N SER A 16 -3.94 0.02 8.64
CA SER A 16 -3.21 0.62 9.77
C SER A 16 -1.92 -0.15 10.08
N TYR A 17 -1.99 -1.48 10.11
CA TYR A 17 -0.84 -2.34 10.32
C TYR A 17 0.19 -2.21 9.19
N PHE A 18 -0.24 -2.27 7.93
CA PHE A 18 0.63 -2.13 6.77
C PHE A 18 1.39 -0.79 6.77
N ASN A 19 0.68 0.32 7.00
CA ASN A 19 1.28 1.65 7.04
C ASN A 19 2.26 1.80 8.22
N ALA A 20 1.96 1.22 9.38
CA ALA A 20 2.87 1.23 10.51
C ALA A 20 4.19 0.49 10.20
N GLN A 21 4.11 -0.65 9.51
CA GLN A 21 5.30 -1.42 9.09
C GLN A 21 6.16 -0.63 8.10
N LEU A 22 5.55 0.04 7.12
CA LEU A 22 6.27 0.90 6.17
C LEU A 22 6.96 2.08 6.86
N LYS A 23 6.26 2.74 7.77
CA LYS A 23 6.82 3.85 8.56
C LYS A 23 8.02 3.39 9.39
N GLN A 24 7.92 2.24 10.05
CA GLN A 24 9.04 1.64 10.81
C GLN A 24 10.24 1.32 9.91
N ALA A 25 9.99 0.92 8.66
CA ALA A 25 11.04 0.69 7.65
C ALA A 25 11.59 1.99 7.02
N GLY A 26 11.14 3.16 7.45
CA GLY A 26 11.57 4.45 6.89
C GLY A 26 10.98 4.76 5.50
N VAL A 27 9.86 4.12 5.14
CA VAL A 27 9.14 4.37 3.89
C VAL A 27 7.94 5.27 4.16
N GLN A 28 7.87 6.41 3.45
CA GLN A 28 6.72 7.31 3.53
C GLN A 28 5.54 6.73 2.74
N VAL A 29 4.32 6.81 3.29
CA VAL A 29 3.08 6.50 2.58
C VAL A 29 2.48 7.81 2.04
N LEU A 30 2.21 7.85 0.73
CA LEU A 30 1.82 9.07 0.02
C LEU A 30 0.32 9.27 -0.17
N VAL A 31 -0.48 8.26 0.13
CA VAL A 31 -1.92 8.25 -0.13
C VAL A 31 -2.64 7.91 1.18
N ASP A 32 -3.68 8.68 1.48
CA ASP A 32 -4.51 8.45 2.66
C ASP A 32 -5.33 7.15 2.52
N PRO A 33 -5.60 6.45 3.64
CA PRO A 33 -6.49 5.30 3.63
C PRO A 33 -7.91 5.64 3.15
N ASP A 34 -8.53 4.69 2.46
CA ASP A 34 -9.87 4.85 1.90
C ASP A 34 -10.95 4.30 2.84
N ASN A 35 -11.93 5.13 3.20
CA ASN A 35 -13.04 4.77 4.07
C ASN A 35 -14.08 3.83 3.42
N THR A 36 -14.04 3.69 2.08
CA THR A 36 -15.04 2.93 1.32
C THR A 36 -14.56 1.55 0.88
N SER A 37 -13.28 1.24 1.06
CA SER A 37 -12.68 0.00 0.58
C SER A 37 -11.96 -0.75 1.71
N HIS A 38 -11.63 -2.01 1.43
CA HIS A 38 -10.87 -2.87 2.33
C HIS A 38 -9.43 -2.99 1.86
N THR A 39 -8.50 -3.08 2.82
CA THR A 39 -7.09 -3.33 2.51
C THR A 39 -6.94 -4.66 1.80
N GLY A 40 -6.27 -4.64 0.65
CA GLY A 40 -5.98 -5.84 -0.12
C GLY A 40 -5.17 -6.86 0.68
N THR A 41 -5.47 -8.14 0.47
CA THR A 41 -4.82 -9.26 1.15
C THR A 41 -4.31 -10.28 0.14
N VAL A 42 -3.27 -11.02 0.51
CA VAL A 42 -2.76 -12.14 -0.28
C VAL A 42 -2.55 -13.32 0.65
N MET A 43 -3.21 -14.43 0.37
CA MET A 43 -2.89 -15.71 1.01
C MET A 43 -1.74 -16.37 0.24
N VAL A 44 -0.66 -16.69 0.96
CA VAL A 44 0.53 -17.34 0.38
C VAL A 44 0.57 -18.78 0.84
N LEU A 45 0.30 -19.72 -0.08
CA LEU A 45 0.43 -21.15 0.17
C LEU A 45 1.83 -21.59 -0.21
N THR A 46 2.61 -22.06 0.77
CA THR A 46 3.98 -22.53 0.54
C THR A 46 4.05 -24.04 0.71
N THR A 47 4.58 -24.74 -0.29
CA THR A 47 4.80 -26.19 -0.27
C THR A 47 6.21 -26.53 0.26
N PRO A 48 6.47 -27.77 0.72
CA PRO A 48 7.78 -28.15 1.25
C PRO A 48 8.96 -27.99 0.27
N ASP A 49 8.69 -28.05 -1.04
CA ASP A 49 9.66 -27.78 -2.10
C ASP A 49 9.89 -26.27 -2.35
N ALA A 50 9.40 -25.43 -1.44
CA ALA A 50 9.49 -23.97 -1.45
C ALA A 50 8.75 -23.27 -2.60
N GLN A 51 7.88 -23.96 -3.35
CA GLN A 51 6.97 -23.26 -4.27
C GLN A 51 5.95 -22.42 -3.49
N ARG A 52 5.52 -21.31 -4.10
CA ARG A 52 4.56 -20.38 -3.52
C ARG A 52 3.43 -20.12 -4.50
N SER A 53 2.21 -20.37 -4.06
CA SER A 53 0.98 -19.97 -4.76
C SER A 53 0.36 -18.77 -4.04
N PHE A 54 -0.02 -17.76 -4.82
CA PHE A 54 -0.57 -16.50 -4.30
C PHE A 54 -2.05 -16.38 -4.67
N LEU A 55 -2.90 -16.23 -3.66
CA LEU A 55 -4.32 -15.94 -3.83
C LEU A 55 -4.59 -14.51 -3.35
N SER A 56 -4.65 -13.58 -4.30
CA SER A 56 -4.81 -12.16 -4.02
C SER A 56 -6.29 -11.75 -4.02
N PHE A 57 -6.72 -11.03 -3.01
CA PHE A 57 -8.03 -10.39 -2.92
C PHE A 57 -7.84 -8.90 -2.66
N PHE A 58 -8.31 -8.07 -3.58
CA PHE A 58 -8.29 -6.62 -3.45
C PHE A 58 -9.45 -6.03 -4.25
N ASP A 59 -9.85 -4.82 -3.88
CA ASP A 59 -10.86 -4.07 -4.61
C ASP A 59 -10.26 -3.51 -5.91
N SER A 60 -10.82 -3.92 -7.05
CA SER A 60 -10.34 -3.53 -8.38
C SER A 60 -10.70 -2.08 -8.75
N GLY A 61 -11.62 -1.45 -8.02
CA GLY A 61 -12.13 -0.11 -8.32
C GLY A 61 -11.11 1.02 -8.23
N LYS A 62 -9.94 0.79 -7.61
CA LYS A 62 -8.99 1.87 -7.25
C LYS A 62 -7.54 1.67 -7.69
N LEU A 63 -7.27 0.80 -8.68
CA LEU A 63 -5.93 0.72 -9.28
C LEU A 63 -5.53 1.97 -10.11
N TYR A 64 -6.39 2.98 -10.20
CA TYR A 64 -6.12 4.25 -10.88
C TYR A 64 -5.38 5.24 -9.97
N MET A 65 -4.10 4.97 -9.68
CA MET A 65 -3.30 5.77 -8.74
C MET A 65 -2.50 6.91 -9.35
N THR A 66 -2.49 7.04 -10.68
CA THR A 66 -1.64 8.02 -11.39
C THR A 66 -1.85 9.46 -10.90
N GLN A 67 -3.10 9.87 -10.66
CA GLN A 67 -3.40 11.24 -10.21
C GLN A 67 -3.09 11.48 -8.73
N SER A 68 -3.31 10.46 -7.88
CA SER A 68 -3.01 10.53 -6.45
C SER A 68 -1.50 10.59 -6.21
N ILE A 69 -0.71 9.90 -7.03
CA ILE A 69 0.76 9.98 -7.00
C ILE A 69 1.24 11.36 -7.43
N ALA A 70 0.75 11.87 -8.58
CA ALA A 70 1.18 13.17 -9.12
C ALA A 70 0.93 14.33 -8.14
N ASN A 71 -0.13 14.23 -7.33
CA ASN A 71 -0.48 15.24 -6.34
C ASN A 71 0.10 14.98 -4.94
N ALA A 72 0.75 13.84 -4.73
CA ALA A 72 1.28 13.48 -3.42
C ALA A 72 2.47 14.37 -3.04
N LYS A 73 2.53 14.73 -1.76
CA LYS A 73 3.61 15.54 -1.20
C LYS A 73 4.53 14.67 -0.36
N TRP A 74 5.83 14.82 -0.58
CA TRP A 74 6.83 14.30 0.34
C TRP A 74 6.75 15.04 1.68
N GLU A 75 7.13 14.38 2.78
CA GLU A 75 7.16 14.99 4.13
C GLU A 75 8.03 16.27 4.20
N HIS A 76 8.88 16.51 3.20
CA HIS A 76 9.70 17.73 3.06
C HIS A 76 9.14 18.76 2.07
N GLY A 77 7.87 18.67 1.67
CA GLY A 77 7.20 19.68 0.85
C GLY A 77 7.56 19.68 -0.63
N VAL A 78 8.31 18.68 -1.10
CA VAL A 78 8.59 18.46 -2.53
C VAL A 78 7.41 17.69 -3.14
N SER A 79 6.95 18.07 -4.33
CA SER A 79 5.91 17.34 -5.06
C SER A 79 6.47 16.03 -5.62
N ALA A 80 5.74 14.93 -5.51
CA ALA A 80 6.10 13.66 -6.11
C ALA A 80 5.75 13.66 -7.62
N MET A 81 6.57 14.39 -8.40
CA MET A 81 6.49 14.58 -9.87
C MET A 81 5.17 15.12 -10.43
#